data_AF-A0A2X1QBW5-F1
#
_entry.id   AF-A0A2X1QBW5-F1
#
_cell.length_a   1.000
_cell.length_b   1.000
_cell.length_c   1.000
_cell.angle_alpha   90.00
_cell.angle_beta   90.00
_cell.angle_gamma   90.00
#
_symmetry.space_group_name_H-M   'P 1'
#
loop_
_entity.id
_entity.type
_entity.pdbx_description
1 polymer ?
#
loop_
_entity_poly.entity_id
_entity_poly.type
_entity_poly.pdbx_seq_one_letter_code
_entity_poly.pdbx_strand_id
1 'polypeptide(L)'
;MFVQLNGLENITLPAGISHFTLEVVFSEVWQSDLPVSASSLRLHCVPVINLFTLEADPLTISGLESEYLLRPKRLQDGHTEIYSVDSVTGSGRTGGGALCAFHPLSSPGRDDASPCS
;
A
#
# COMPACT_ATOMS: atom_id res chain seq x y z
N MET A 1 -8.51 -0.01 14.87
CA MET A 1 -7.92 -0.71 16.04
C MET A 1 -8.16 -2.19 15.85
N PHE A 2 -7.15 -3.02 16.08
CA PHE A 2 -7.22 -4.48 15.93
C PHE A 2 -6.78 -5.17 17.20
N VAL A 3 -7.44 -6.28 17.52
CA VAL A 3 -7.09 -7.19 18.62
C VAL A 3 -7.19 -8.61 18.07
N GLN A 4 -6.28 -9.48 18.48
CA GLN A 4 -6.24 -10.88 18.07
C GLN A 4 -6.52 -11.79 19.26
N LEU A 5 -7.37 -12.79 19.04
CA LEU A 5 -7.58 -13.88 19.98
C LEU A 5 -6.67 -15.05 19.61
N ASN A 6 -5.71 -15.36 20.47
CA ASN A 6 -4.73 -16.44 20.27
C ASN A 6 -5.15 -17.72 21.00
N GLY A 7 -4.64 -18.88 20.58
CA GLY A 7 -4.85 -20.16 21.25
C GLY A 7 -6.07 -20.94 20.77
N LEU A 8 -6.83 -20.42 19.78
CA LEU A 8 -7.96 -21.13 19.18
C LEU A 8 -7.53 -22.38 18.42
N GLU A 9 -6.28 -22.45 17.97
CA GLU A 9 -5.68 -23.61 17.31
C GLU A 9 -5.65 -24.87 18.19
N ASN A 10 -5.76 -24.72 19.51
CA ASN A 10 -5.80 -25.83 20.47
C ASN A 10 -7.22 -26.31 20.80
N ILE A 11 -8.25 -25.71 20.19
CA ILE A 11 -9.66 -26.01 20.46
C ILE A 11 -10.22 -26.88 19.33
N THR A 12 -10.81 -28.02 19.70
CA THR A 12 -11.54 -28.87 18.75
C THR A 12 -13.04 -28.60 18.87
N LEU A 13 -13.64 -28.08 17.80
CA LEU A 13 -15.08 -27.88 17.70
C LEU A 13 -15.74 -29.13 17.09
N PRO A 14 -16.89 -29.59 17.63
CA PRO A 14 -17.64 -30.70 17.05
C PRO A 14 -18.06 -30.41 15.59
N ALA A 15 -18.05 -31.43 14.74
CA ALA A 15 -18.49 -31.29 13.36
C ALA A 15 -19.98 -30.94 13.29
N GLY A 16 -20.36 -30.11 12.31
CA GLY A 16 -21.76 -29.77 12.02
C GLY A 16 -22.36 -28.64 12.86
N ILE A 17 -21.58 -28.00 13.75
CA ILE A 17 -22.05 -26.78 14.43
C ILE A 17 -21.98 -25.57 13.48
N SER A 18 -23.01 -24.74 13.51
CA SER A 18 -23.05 -23.48 12.74
C SER A 18 -22.65 -22.26 13.58
N HIS A 19 -22.70 -22.39 14.90
CA HIS A 19 -22.44 -21.30 15.85
C HIS A 19 -21.81 -21.86 17.13
N PHE A 20 -20.98 -21.04 17.78
CA PHE A 20 -20.50 -21.26 19.13
C PHE A 20 -20.43 -19.90 19.85
N THR A 21 -20.37 -19.94 21.18
CA THR A 21 -20.27 -18.75 22.02
C THR A 21 -18.92 -18.72 22.72
N LEU A 22 -18.27 -17.56 22.72
CA LEU A 22 -17.09 -17.29 23.53
C LEU A 22 -17.47 -16.31 24.63
N GLU A 23 -17.23 -16.69 25.88
CA GLU A 23 -17.38 -15.81 27.03
C GLU A 23 -16.02 -15.22 27.41
N VAL A 24 -15.94 -13.88 27.46
CA VAL A 24 -14.73 -13.17 27.84
C VAL A 24 -14.93 -12.64 29.26
N VAL A 25 -14.17 -13.19 30.21
CA VAL A 25 -14.24 -12.82 31.64
C VAL A 25 -13.17 -11.79 31.96
N PHE A 26 -13.58 -10.63 32.45
CA PHE A 26 -12.68 -9.55 32.86
C PHE A 26 -12.41 -9.59 34.37
N SER A 27 -11.22 -9.17 34.78
CA SER A 27 -10.84 -9.05 36.20
C SER A 27 -11.37 -7.77 36.85
N GLU A 28 -11.86 -6.82 36.06
CA GLU A 28 -12.40 -5.54 36.49
C GLU A 28 -13.86 -5.40 36.06
N VAL A 29 -14.61 -4.57 36.79
CA VAL A 29 -16.01 -4.28 36.47
C VAL A 29 -16.08 -3.42 35.22
N TRP A 30 -16.87 -3.86 34.23
CA TRP A 30 -17.14 -3.08 33.02
C TRP A 30 -17.90 -1.80 33.36
N GLN A 31 -17.47 -0.66 32.80
CA GLN A 31 -18.12 0.62 33.04
C GLN A 31 -19.51 0.66 32.37
N SER A 32 -20.55 0.98 33.13
CA SER A 32 -21.94 0.90 32.69
C SER A 32 -22.33 1.96 31.63
N ASP A 33 -21.52 3.00 31.49
CA ASP A 33 -21.67 4.06 30.49
C ASP A 33 -21.03 3.72 29.13
N LEU A 34 -20.36 2.57 29.01
CA LEU A 34 -19.81 2.06 27.74
C LEU A 34 -20.77 1.07 27.08
N PRO A 35 -21.57 1.50 26.08
CA PRO A 35 -22.51 0.61 25.41
C PRO A 35 -21.79 -0.43 24.56
N VAL A 36 -22.16 -1.70 24.73
CA VAL A 36 -21.73 -2.82 23.87
C VAL A 36 -22.90 -3.27 23.02
N SER A 37 -22.67 -3.46 21.73
CA SER A 37 -23.68 -3.88 20.76
C SER A 37 -23.14 -4.99 19.86
N ALA A 38 -24.03 -5.64 19.10
CA ALA A 38 -23.63 -6.60 18.07
C ALA A 38 -22.74 -5.97 16.97
N SER A 39 -22.67 -4.65 16.87
CA SER A 39 -21.81 -3.94 15.92
C SER A 39 -20.44 -3.52 16.48
N SER A 40 -20.22 -3.71 17.78
CA SER A 40 -18.99 -3.30 18.48
C SER A 40 -17.78 -4.14 18.11
N LEU A 41 -17.99 -5.38 17.65
CA LEU A 41 -16.95 -6.28 17.18
C LEU A 41 -17.28 -6.74 15.76
N ARG A 42 -16.28 -6.72 14.88
CA ARG A 42 -16.42 -7.18 13.50
C ARG A 42 -15.20 -7.98 13.08
N LEU A 43 -15.45 -9.07 12.38
CA LEU A 43 -14.44 -9.83 11.66
C LEU A 43 -14.41 -9.38 10.20
N HIS A 44 -13.36 -9.74 9.48
CA HIS A 44 -13.21 -9.43 8.05
C HIS A 44 -13.21 -7.92 7.73
N CYS A 45 -12.61 -7.12 8.61
CA CYS A 45 -12.40 -5.69 8.38
C CYS A 45 -10.89 -5.40 8.31
N VAL A 46 -10.48 -4.54 7.37
CA VAL A 46 -9.11 -4.06 7.20
C VAL A 46 -9.17 -2.58 6.82
N PRO A 47 -8.28 -1.70 7.32
CA PRO A 47 -8.21 -0.33 6.84
C PRO A 47 -7.80 -0.35 5.37
N VAL A 48 -8.39 0.54 4.58
CA VAL A 48 -8.01 0.76 3.19
C VAL A 48 -7.55 2.19 3.01
N ILE A 49 -6.61 2.38 2.10
CA ILE A 49 -6.15 3.70 1.66
C ILE A 49 -6.49 3.85 0.17
N ASN A 50 -6.86 5.05 -0.25
CA ASN A 50 -7.25 5.35 -1.62
C ASN A 50 -6.02 5.64 -2.49
N LEU A 51 -5.29 4.61 -2.89
CA LEU A 51 -4.16 4.70 -3.82
C LEU A 51 -4.51 4.06 -5.17
N PHE A 52 -4.07 4.69 -6.26
CA PHE A 52 -4.24 4.21 -7.62
C PHE A 52 -2.99 4.49 -8.45
N THR A 53 -2.71 3.63 -9.41
CA THR A 53 -1.54 3.76 -10.29
C THR A 53 -1.81 4.78 -11.38
N LEU A 54 -0.86 5.68 -11.61
CA LEU A 54 -0.89 6.63 -12.70
C LEU A 54 0.46 6.67 -13.43
N GLU A 55 0.38 6.86 -14.74
CA GLU A 55 1.54 7.25 -15.54
C GLU A 55 1.75 8.77 -15.42
N ALA A 56 3.00 9.20 -15.46
CA ALA A 56 3.33 10.60 -15.66
C ALA A 56 3.43 10.97 -17.14
N ASP A 57 3.31 12.26 -17.46
CA ASP A 57 3.67 12.76 -18.78
C ASP A 57 5.17 12.49 -19.05
N PRO A 58 5.55 11.93 -20.21
CA PRO A 58 6.95 11.65 -20.52
C PRO A 58 7.82 12.92 -20.46
N LEU A 59 8.95 12.84 -19.74
CA LEU A 59 9.90 13.94 -19.60
C LEU A 59 11.06 13.78 -20.59
N THR A 60 11.36 14.84 -21.33
CA THR A 60 12.59 14.90 -22.14
C THR A 60 13.68 15.58 -21.32
N ILE A 61 14.71 14.83 -20.94
CA ILE A 61 15.82 15.32 -20.12
C ILE A 61 16.83 16.03 -21.02
N SER A 62 17.03 17.33 -20.79
CA SER A 62 17.96 18.16 -21.58
C SER A 62 19.39 18.13 -21.04
N GLY A 63 19.57 17.72 -19.77
CA GLY A 63 20.84 17.72 -19.05
C GLY A 63 21.29 19.10 -18.55
N LEU A 64 20.49 20.15 -18.78
CA LEU A 64 20.79 21.52 -18.32
C LEU A 64 20.21 21.81 -16.93
N GLU A 65 19.18 21.07 -16.54
CA GLU A 65 18.48 21.20 -15.27
C GLU A 65 18.80 20.02 -14.36
N SER A 66 18.99 20.31 -13.06
CA SER A 66 19.23 19.30 -12.03
C SER A 66 17.95 18.57 -11.59
N GLU A 67 16.79 19.19 -11.76
CA GLU A 67 15.49 18.69 -11.30
C GLU A 67 14.41 18.98 -12.36
N TYR A 68 13.44 18.07 -12.49
CA TYR A 68 12.35 18.18 -13.48
C TYR A 68 10.99 18.04 -12.78
N LEU A 69 10.03 18.88 -13.16
CA LEU A 69 8.69 18.84 -12.60
C LEU A 69 7.89 17.67 -13.17
N LEU A 70 7.54 16.70 -12.31
CA LEU A 70 6.67 15.59 -12.68
C LEU A 70 5.20 16.02 -12.70
N ARG A 71 4.47 15.59 -13.72
CA ARG A 71 3.02 15.80 -13.81
C ARG A 71 2.34 14.46 -14.10
N PRO A 72 1.27 14.09 -13.39
CA PRO A 72 0.49 12.93 -13.75
C PRO A 72 -0.12 13.17 -15.14
N LYS A 73 -0.17 12.12 -15.95
CA LYS A 73 -0.75 12.17 -17.29
C LYS A 73 -2.18 12.68 -17.19
N ARG A 74 -2.48 13.76 -17.91
CA ARG A 74 -3.67 14.62 -17.73
C ARG A 74 -4.95 13.83 -17.43
N LEU A 75 -5.32 13.78 -16.16
CA LEU A 75 -6.66 13.48 -15.68
C LEU A 75 -7.31 14.82 -15.31
N GLN A 76 -8.31 15.27 -16.06
CA GLN A 76 -8.97 16.57 -15.84
C GLN A 76 -9.98 16.54 -14.67
N ASP A 77 -9.70 15.82 -13.59
CA ASP A 77 -10.63 15.69 -12.46
C ASP A 77 -10.29 16.59 -11.26
N GLY A 78 -9.04 17.09 -11.15
CA GLY A 78 -8.63 18.00 -10.09
C GLY A 78 -8.63 17.38 -8.68
N HIS A 79 -8.79 16.07 -8.57
CA HIS A 79 -8.92 15.34 -7.29
C HIS A 79 -7.78 14.34 -7.06
N THR A 80 -6.72 14.46 -7.84
CA THR A 80 -5.60 13.50 -7.89
C THR A 80 -4.28 14.19 -7.55
N GLU A 81 -3.50 13.57 -6.67
CA GLU A 81 -2.18 14.04 -6.25
C GLU A 81 -1.14 12.91 -6.33
N ILE A 82 0.13 13.26 -6.55
CA ILE A 82 1.22 12.28 -6.58
C ILE A 82 1.58 11.90 -5.14
N TYR A 83 1.44 10.61 -4.80
CA TYR A 83 1.86 10.06 -3.51
C TYR A 83 3.32 9.60 -3.51
N SER A 84 3.71 8.80 -4.51
CA SER A 84 5.06 8.26 -4.69
C SER A 84 5.38 8.07 -6.17
N VAL A 85 6.67 7.96 -6.49
CA VAL A 85 7.15 7.46 -7.78
C VAL A 85 7.67 6.06 -7.56
N ASP A 86 6.98 5.06 -8.10
CA ASP A 86 7.29 3.66 -7.82
C ASP A 86 8.37 3.11 -8.78
N SER A 87 8.43 3.62 -10.02
CA SER A 87 9.45 3.25 -11.00
C SER A 87 9.68 4.36 -12.02
N VAL A 88 10.88 4.38 -12.60
CA VAL A 88 11.26 5.29 -13.67
C VAL A 88 11.89 4.48 -14.79
N THR A 89 11.42 4.70 -16.02
CA THR A 89 11.98 4.10 -17.23
C THR A 89 12.25 5.18 -18.25
N GLY A 90 13.31 5.03 -19.04
CA GLY A 90 13.64 5.95 -20.12
C GLY A 90 14.15 5.22 -21.35
N SER A 91 14.14 5.89 -22.49
CA SER A 91 14.68 5.38 -23.75
C SER A 91 15.75 6.34 -24.28
N GLY A 92 16.98 5.87 -24.43
CA GLY A 92 18.09 6.63 -25.00
C GLY A 92 18.10 6.62 -26.54
N ARG A 93 18.82 7.57 -27.15
CA ARG A 93 18.95 7.69 -28.61
C ARG A 93 19.80 6.56 -29.23
N THR A 94 20.64 5.92 -28.43
CA THR A 94 21.69 5.01 -28.89
C THR A 94 21.26 3.53 -28.85
N GLY A 95 20.15 3.21 -28.17
CA GLY A 95 19.70 1.85 -27.88
C GLY A 95 18.50 1.35 -28.68
N GLY A 96 18.29 1.81 -29.92
CA GLY A 96 17.23 1.27 -30.81
C GLY A 96 15.79 1.33 -30.27
N GLY A 97 15.50 2.20 -29.29
CA GLY A 97 14.20 2.28 -28.63
C GLY A 97 14.03 1.36 -27.41
N ALA A 98 15.09 0.69 -26.94
CA ALA A 98 15.03 -0.09 -25.71
C ALA A 98 14.75 0.81 -24.48
N LEU A 99 13.83 0.36 -23.62
CA LEU A 99 13.53 0.99 -22.34
C LEU A 99 14.54 0.51 -21.28
N CYS A 100 15.27 1.44 -20.67
CA CYS A 100 16.11 1.19 -19.49
C CYS A 100 15.34 1.58 -18.23
N ALA A 101 15.43 0.73 -17.21
CA ALA A 101 14.94 1.06 -15.86
C ALA A 101 15.99 1.85 -15.09
N PHE A 102 15.54 2.81 -14.27
CA PHE A 102 16.36 3.55 -13.33
C PHE A 102 16.15 3.04 -11.90
N HIS A 103 17.20 3.15 -11.08
CA HIS A 103 17.15 2.78 -9.67
C HIS A 103 17.01 4.01 -8.78
N PRO A 104 16.20 3.94 -7.71
CA PRO A 104 16.08 5.04 -6.75
C PRO A 104 17.41 5.34 -6.07
N LEU A 105 17.75 6.61 -5.93
CA LEU A 105 18.97 7.06 -5.25
C LEU A 105 19.02 6.60 -3.77
N SER A 106 17.87 6.40 -3.14
CA SER A 106 17.75 5.90 -1.77
C SER A 106 18.04 4.39 -1.61
N SER A 107 18.17 3.65 -2.70
CA SER A 107 18.53 2.23 -2.65
C SER A 107 20.05 2.06 -2.57
N PRO A 108 20.59 1.31 -1.59
CA PRO A 108 22.02 1.12 -1.46
C PRO A 108 22.56 0.27 -2.62
N GLY A 109 23.43 0.90 -3.44
CA GLY A 109 24.42 0.30 -4.34
C GLY A 109 24.10 -1.04 -5.00
N ARG A 110 23.47 -0.98 -6.18
CA ARG A 110 23.74 -1.96 -7.24
C ARG A 110 24.41 -1.20 -8.39
N ASP A 111 25.73 -1.34 -8.50
CA ASP A 111 26.56 -0.77 -9.56
C ASP A 111 26.34 -1.45 -10.94
N ASP A 112 25.28 -2.25 -11.08
CA ASP A 112 24.90 -3.04 -12.24
C ASP A 112 23.89 -2.34 -13.19
N ALA A 113 23.55 -1.08 -12.92
CA ALA A 113 22.77 -0.27 -13.84
C ALA A 113 23.63 0.11 -15.06
N SER A 114 23.46 -0.64 -16.15
CA SER A 114 24.01 -0.24 -17.46
C SER A 114 23.46 1.15 -17.81
N PRO A 115 24.31 2.18 -17.98
CA PRO A 115 23.83 3.52 -18.25
C PRO A 115 23.10 3.52 -19.59
N CYS A 116 21.85 3.99 -19.59
CA CYS A 116 21.16 4.35 -20.80
C CYS A 116 21.97 5.50 -21.44
N SER A 117 22.85 5.14 -22.38
CA SER A 117 23.80 6.04 -23.05
C SER A 117 23.14 6.77 -24.21
#